data_AF-A0A849RMG8-F1
#
_entry.id   AF-A0A849RMG8-F1
#
_cell.length_a   1.000
_cell.length_b   1.000
_cell.length_c   1.000
_cell.angle_alpha   90.00
_cell.angle_beta   90.00
_cell.angle_gamma   90.00
#
_symmetry.space_group_name_H-M   'P 1'
#
loop_
_entity.id
_entity.type
_entity.pdbx_description
1 polymer ?
#
loop_
_entity_poly.entity_id
_entity_poly.type
_entity_poly.pdbx_seq_one_letter_code
_entity_poly.pdbx_strand_id
1 'polypeptide(L)'
;MTFNSAQNLWQGVEMYLTLNNNSGHPGNGADAVRRWVAPSAGTIRITGVAFDLDSGGGGGVTVSIRKGGTVLWQQAIANGNTTEVPFNLSTPVDIGNTIDFVINRGADGNNSYDSTAFDPTISY
;
A
#
# COMPACT_ATOMS: atom_id res chain seq x y z
N MET A 1 11.48 3.18 9.92
CA MET A 1 11.97 2.22 8.93
C MET A 1 13.43 2.53 8.65
N THR A 2 14.22 1.52 8.32
CA THR A 2 15.62 1.64 7.92
C THR A 2 15.73 1.25 6.46
N PHE A 3 16.44 2.05 5.66
CA PHE A 3 16.68 1.70 4.28
C PHE A 3 17.72 0.57 4.19
N ASN A 4 17.36 -0.53 3.55
CA ASN A 4 18.24 -1.65 3.24
C ASN A 4 18.71 -1.51 1.79
N SER A 5 19.94 -1.02 1.61
CA SER A 5 20.52 -0.77 0.29
C SER A 5 20.82 -2.05 -0.50
N ALA A 6 21.04 -3.18 0.15
CA ALA A 6 21.31 -4.45 -0.52
C ALA A 6 20.06 -5.02 -1.20
N GLN A 7 18.89 -4.75 -0.63
CA GLN A 7 17.59 -5.19 -1.16
C GLN A 7 16.79 -4.06 -1.84
N ASN A 8 17.32 -2.84 -1.83
CA ASN A 8 16.68 -1.63 -2.35
C ASN A 8 15.25 -1.41 -1.82
N LEU A 9 15.06 -1.57 -0.51
CA LEU A 9 13.77 -1.43 0.16
C LEU A 9 13.91 -0.75 1.53
N TRP A 10 12.82 -0.18 2.01
CA TRP A 10 12.65 0.22 3.40
C TRP A 10 12.14 -0.96 4.20
N GLN A 11 12.85 -1.29 5.28
CA GLN A 11 12.47 -2.35 6.22
C GLN A 11 11.98 -1.74 7.53
N GLY A 12 10.88 -2.27 8.05
CA GLY A 12 10.30 -1.94 9.34
C GLY A 12 11.01 -2.66 10.49
N VAL A 13 10.32 -2.74 11.62
CA VAL A 13 10.81 -3.45 12.82
C VAL A 13 10.64 -4.96 12.73
N GLU A 14 9.89 -5.44 11.73
CA GLU A 14 9.65 -6.86 11.46
C GLU A 14 10.33 -7.24 10.15
N MET A 15 10.82 -8.49 10.07
CA MET A 15 11.58 -8.98 8.92
C MET A 15 10.85 -8.76 7.59
N TYR A 16 9.54 -9.03 7.56
CA TYR A 16 8.72 -8.95 6.35
C TYR A 16 7.98 -7.62 6.17
N LEU A 17 7.99 -6.73 7.17
CA LEU A 17 7.39 -5.41 7.02
C LEU A 17 8.29 -4.57 6.11
N THR A 18 7.95 -4.49 4.84
CA THR A 18 8.80 -3.86 3.81
C THR A 18 8.02 -2.99 2.86
N LEU A 19 8.68 -1.97 2.32
CA LEU A 19 8.20 -1.11 1.24
C LEU A 19 9.35 -0.85 0.27
N ASN A 20 9.12 -1.02 -1.02
CA ASN A 20 10.03 -0.53 -2.07
C ASN A 20 9.31 0.52 -2.91
N ASN A 21 9.76 0.77 -4.14
CA ASN A 21 9.22 1.82 -5.00
C ASN A 21 7.74 1.60 -5.36
N ASN A 22 7.33 0.37 -5.68
CA ASN A 22 6.03 0.06 -6.26
C ASN A 22 5.30 -1.12 -5.57
N SER A 23 5.89 -1.68 -4.52
CA SER A 23 5.31 -2.80 -3.78
C SER A 23 5.68 -2.73 -2.29
N GLY A 24 5.11 -3.63 -1.53
CA GLY A 24 5.42 -3.84 -0.12
C GLY A 24 4.88 -5.15 0.39
N HIS A 25 5.12 -5.39 1.66
CA HIS A 25 4.64 -6.58 2.35
C HIS A 25 4.30 -6.19 3.80
N PRO A 26 3.12 -6.57 4.31
CA PRO A 26 2.71 -6.24 5.67
C PRO A 26 3.53 -7.02 6.71
N GLY A 27 3.58 -6.48 7.91
CA GLY A 27 4.04 -7.21 9.08
C GLY A 27 2.95 -8.09 9.68
N ASN A 28 3.34 -8.97 10.59
CA ASN A 28 2.45 -9.70 11.47
C ASN A 28 1.90 -8.84 12.62
N GLY A 29 2.52 -7.69 12.94
CA GLY A 29 2.05 -6.75 13.95
C GLY A 29 1.65 -5.38 13.41
N ALA A 30 2.06 -5.03 12.19
CA ALA A 30 1.86 -3.70 11.62
C ALA A 30 1.62 -3.71 10.11
N ASP A 31 0.86 -2.73 9.63
CA ASP A 31 0.62 -2.51 8.20
C ASP A 31 1.85 -1.89 7.53
N ALA A 32 2.07 -2.22 6.25
CA ALA A 32 3.00 -1.46 5.42
C ALA A 32 2.30 -0.21 4.89
N VAL A 33 2.81 0.98 5.23
CA VAL A 33 2.18 2.26 4.88
C VAL A 33 3.15 3.17 4.14
N ARG A 34 2.87 3.43 2.86
CA ARG A 34 3.53 4.50 2.09
C ARG A 34 2.68 5.77 2.23
N ARG A 35 3.27 6.84 2.78
CA ARG A 35 2.59 8.12 3.01
C ARG A 35 3.07 9.19 2.05
N TRP A 36 2.13 9.84 1.39
CA TRP A 36 2.34 11.11 0.69
C TRP A 36 1.76 12.26 1.54
N VAL A 37 2.46 13.39 1.57
CA VAL A 37 2.04 14.60 2.29
C VAL A 37 1.83 15.71 1.26
N ALA A 38 0.67 16.34 1.27
CA ALA A 38 0.31 17.36 0.30
C ALA A 38 1.22 18.60 0.42
N PRO A 39 1.99 18.96 -0.62
CA PRO A 39 2.82 20.16 -0.61
C PRO A 39 2.01 21.46 -0.83
N SER A 40 0.82 21.38 -1.42
CA SER A 40 -0.06 22.50 -1.75
C SER A 40 -1.53 22.11 -1.53
N ALA A 41 -2.41 23.10 -1.41
CA ALA A 41 -3.85 22.84 -1.48
C ALA A 41 -4.30 22.65 -2.95
N GLY A 42 -5.33 21.85 -3.17
CA GLY A 42 -5.88 21.59 -4.51
C GLY A 42 -6.66 20.27 -4.59
N THR A 43 -7.19 19.95 -5.76
CA THR A 43 -7.73 18.60 -6.03
C THR A 43 -6.63 17.76 -6.62
N ILE A 44 -6.34 16.62 -6.00
CA ILE A 44 -5.41 15.64 -6.56
C ILE A 44 -6.17 14.51 -7.25
N ARG A 45 -5.53 13.93 -8.26
CA ARG A 45 -5.91 12.67 -8.88
C ARG A 45 -4.94 11.59 -8.45
N ILE A 46 -5.47 10.44 -8.06
CA ILE A 46 -4.72 9.27 -7.59
C ILE A 46 -5.04 8.11 -8.52
N THR A 47 -4.03 7.57 -9.20
CA THR A 47 -4.16 6.45 -10.13
C THR A 47 -3.13 5.38 -9.87
N GLY A 48 -3.39 4.14 -10.25
CA GLY A 48 -2.43 3.05 -10.12
C GLY A 48 -3.10 1.69 -10.16
N VAL A 49 -2.36 0.67 -9.77
CA VAL A 49 -2.82 -0.72 -9.68
C VAL A 49 -2.40 -1.36 -8.37
N ALA A 50 -3.15 -2.38 -7.97
CA ALA A 50 -2.76 -3.30 -6.91
C ALA A 50 -3.05 -4.75 -7.29
N PHE A 51 -2.15 -5.67 -6.95
CA PHE A 51 -2.29 -7.11 -7.20
C PHE A 51 -1.28 -7.91 -6.36
N ASP A 52 -1.54 -9.22 -6.24
CA ASP A 52 -0.65 -10.15 -5.54
C ASP A 52 0.64 -10.41 -6.33
N LEU A 53 1.78 -10.43 -5.65
CA LEU A 53 3.10 -10.73 -6.22
C LEU A 53 3.65 -12.09 -5.79
N ASP A 54 3.02 -12.76 -4.82
CA ASP A 54 3.52 -14.03 -4.29
C ASP A 54 2.40 -15.06 -4.16
N SER A 55 2.13 -15.73 -5.29
CA SER A 55 1.07 -16.75 -5.41
C SER A 55 1.36 -18.07 -4.68
N GLY A 56 2.40 -18.11 -3.83
CA GLY A 56 2.91 -19.32 -3.17
C GLY A 56 2.06 -19.84 -2.02
N GLY A 57 1.14 -19.03 -1.44
CA GLY A 57 0.32 -19.44 -0.30
C GLY A 57 -0.31 -18.27 0.48
N GLY A 58 -0.93 -18.52 1.63
CA GLY A 58 -1.56 -17.46 2.44
C GLY A 58 -2.96 -17.05 2.00
N GLY A 59 -3.56 -16.10 2.74
CA GLY A 59 -4.91 -15.58 2.52
C GLY A 59 -4.97 -14.29 1.70
N GLY A 60 -3.84 -13.61 1.51
CA GLY A 60 -3.73 -12.36 0.78
C GLY A 60 -4.04 -11.14 1.65
N VAL A 61 -4.09 -9.98 1.01
CA VAL A 61 -4.07 -8.68 1.70
C VAL A 61 -5.38 -7.93 1.60
N THR A 62 -5.52 -6.90 2.45
CA THR A 62 -6.43 -5.78 2.21
C THR A 62 -5.60 -4.53 1.96
N VAL A 63 -5.73 -3.95 0.76
CA VAL A 63 -5.12 -2.67 0.41
C VAL A 63 -6.11 -1.53 0.57
N SER A 64 -5.65 -0.36 1.01
CA SER A 64 -6.50 0.83 1.09
C SER A 64 -5.75 2.13 0.81
N ILE A 65 -6.46 3.11 0.25
CA ILE A 65 -6.02 4.49 0.07
C ILE A 65 -6.82 5.33 1.05
N ARG A 66 -6.13 6.03 1.97
CA ARG A 66 -6.77 6.79 3.05
C ARG A 66 -6.33 8.24 3.02
N LYS A 67 -7.24 9.16 3.34
CA LYS A 67 -6.94 10.56 3.63
C LYS A 67 -7.15 10.81 5.12
N GLY A 68 -6.06 10.93 5.88
CA GLY A 68 -6.14 10.88 7.35
C GLY A 68 -6.86 9.61 7.83
N GLY A 69 -7.95 9.76 8.57
CA GLY A 69 -8.78 8.64 9.04
C GLY A 69 -9.81 8.11 8.03
N THR A 70 -10.03 8.81 6.90
CA THR A 70 -11.08 8.46 5.94
C THR A 70 -10.56 7.53 4.86
N VAL A 71 -11.22 6.38 4.66
CA VAL A 71 -10.94 5.47 3.54
C VAL A 71 -11.56 6.03 2.25
N LEU A 72 -10.73 6.27 1.24
CA LEU A 72 -11.17 6.72 -0.09
C LEU A 72 -11.42 5.56 -1.05
N TRP A 73 -10.61 4.51 -0.92
CA TRP A 73 -10.69 3.28 -1.70
C TRP A 73 -10.11 2.12 -0.90
N GLN A 74 -10.68 0.94 -1.06
CA GLN A 74 -10.23 -0.29 -0.41
C GLN A 74 -10.54 -1.50 -1.28
N GLN A 75 -9.65 -2.47 -1.27
CA GLN A 75 -9.80 -3.73 -2.00
C GLN A 75 -9.18 -4.88 -1.21
N ALA A 76 -9.90 -5.99 -1.13
CA ALA A 76 -9.31 -7.27 -0.72
C ALA A 76 -8.68 -7.94 -1.96
N ILE A 77 -7.44 -8.39 -1.83
CA ILE A 77 -6.71 -9.11 -2.87
C ILE A 77 -6.36 -10.47 -2.29
N ALA A 78 -7.06 -11.51 -2.76
CA ALA A 78 -6.74 -12.87 -2.38
C ALA A 78 -5.35 -13.25 -2.92
N ASN A 79 -4.61 -14.05 -2.16
CA ASN A 79 -3.40 -14.69 -2.67
C ASN A 79 -3.69 -15.43 -3.99
N GLY A 80 -2.76 -15.34 -4.94
CA GLY A 80 -2.86 -15.89 -6.28
C GLY A 80 -3.64 -15.00 -7.25
N ASN A 81 -4.26 -13.92 -6.77
CA ASN A 81 -4.89 -12.93 -7.65
C ASN A 81 -3.84 -11.97 -8.22
N THR A 82 -3.15 -12.43 -9.26
CA THR A 82 -2.16 -11.65 -10.01
C THR A 82 -2.79 -10.73 -11.05
N THR A 83 -4.12 -10.56 -11.05
CA THR A 83 -4.81 -9.64 -11.97
C THR A 83 -4.74 -8.22 -11.41
N GLU A 84 -4.23 -7.28 -12.20
CA GLU A 84 -4.17 -5.87 -11.80
C GLU A 84 -5.56 -5.32 -11.47
N VAL A 85 -5.70 -4.79 -10.26
CA VAL A 85 -6.90 -4.04 -9.85
C VAL A 85 -6.60 -2.54 -9.97
N PRO A 86 -7.11 -1.84 -11.00
CA PRO A 86 -6.85 -0.43 -11.17
C PRO A 86 -7.68 0.41 -10.20
N PHE A 87 -7.11 1.53 -9.77
CA PHE A 87 -7.83 2.60 -9.08
C PHE A 87 -7.61 3.93 -9.78
N ASN A 88 -8.63 4.78 -9.75
CA ASN A 88 -8.61 6.13 -10.31
C ASN A 88 -9.64 6.97 -9.57
N LEU A 89 -9.18 7.81 -8.64
CA LEU A 89 -10.03 8.64 -7.81
C LEU A 89 -9.47 10.05 -7.68
N SER A 90 -10.30 10.98 -7.22
CA SER A 90 -9.89 12.35 -6.97
C SER A 90 -10.42 12.82 -5.63
N THR A 91 -9.63 13.64 -4.94
CA THR A 91 -9.99 14.17 -3.62
C THR A 91 -9.37 15.56 -3.44
N PRO A 92 -10.08 16.53 -2.83
CA PRO A 92 -9.46 17.77 -2.42
C PRO A 92 -8.48 17.52 -1.27
N VAL A 93 -7.39 18.27 -1.22
CA VAL A 93 -6.40 18.26 -0.14
C VAL A 93 -6.03 19.69 0.24
N ASP A 94 -5.75 19.90 1.52
CA ASP A 94 -5.03 21.08 2.01
C ASP A 94 -3.54 20.76 2.20
N ILE A 95 -2.69 21.79 2.31
CA ILE A 95 -1.27 21.62 2.67
C ILE A 95 -1.15 20.77 3.93
N GLY A 96 -0.27 19.76 3.89
CA GLY A 96 -0.02 18.87 5.02
C GLY A 96 -1.04 17.74 5.20
N ASN A 97 -2.12 17.68 4.41
CA ASN A 97 -2.97 16.49 4.38
C ASN A 97 -2.16 15.26 3.96
N THR A 98 -2.45 14.11 4.56
CA THR A 98 -1.78 12.86 4.24
C THR A 98 -2.66 11.98 3.36
N ILE A 99 -2.02 11.32 2.39
CA ILE A 99 -2.58 10.18 1.67
C ILE A 99 -1.74 8.96 2.03
N ASP A 100 -2.40 7.96 2.63
CA ASP A 100 -1.76 6.72 3.07
C ASP A 100 -2.18 5.57 2.16
N PHE A 101 -1.19 4.92 1.56
CA PHE A 101 -1.32 3.67 0.81
C PHE A 101 -0.94 2.53 1.74
N VAL A 102 -1.95 1.82 2.22
CA VAL A 102 -1.85 0.82 3.29
C VAL A 102 -1.98 -0.58 2.71
N ILE A 103 -1.05 -1.47 3.05
CA ILE A 103 -1.15 -2.92 2.84
C ILE A 103 -1.30 -3.56 4.23
N ASN A 104 -2.43 -4.20 4.46
CA ASN A 104 -2.77 -4.93 5.69
C ASN A 104 -2.82 -6.44 5.39
N ARG A 105 -2.43 -7.27 6.36
CA ARG A 105 -2.32 -8.75 6.28
C ARG A 105 -3.64 -9.53 6.17
N GLY A 106 -4.63 -8.90 5.54
CA GLY A 106 -5.90 -9.55 5.22
C GLY A 106 -6.76 -9.95 6.42
N ALA A 107 -7.84 -10.66 6.09
CA ALA A 107 -8.83 -11.12 7.07
C ALA A 107 -8.42 -12.42 7.77
N ASP A 108 -7.50 -13.20 7.20
CA ASP A 108 -6.92 -14.38 7.84
C ASP A 108 -5.90 -13.99 8.93
N GLY A 109 -5.41 -12.74 8.89
CA GLY A 109 -4.55 -12.16 9.92
C GLY A 109 -3.14 -12.72 9.89
N ASN A 110 -2.70 -13.27 8.75
CA ASN A 110 -1.39 -13.88 8.56
C ASN A 110 -0.70 -13.21 7.37
N ASN A 111 0.54 -12.75 7.55
CA ASN A 111 1.30 -12.09 6.49
C ASN A 111 2.06 -13.06 5.58
N SER A 112 1.76 -14.36 5.60
CA SER A 112 2.50 -15.33 4.78
C SER A 112 2.20 -15.10 3.30
N TYR A 113 3.25 -14.90 2.49
CA TYR A 113 3.18 -14.68 1.03
C TYR A 113 2.38 -13.43 0.63
N ASP A 114 2.36 -12.38 1.46
CA ASP A 114 1.57 -11.17 1.22
C ASP A 114 2.33 -10.09 0.42
N SER A 115 3.30 -10.49 -0.41
CA SER A 115 4.00 -9.53 -1.26
C SER A 115 3.00 -8.92 -2.23
N THR A 116 2.84 -7.60 -2.20
CA THR A 116 1.75 -6.92 -2.89
C THR A 116 2.29 -5.77 -3.74
N ALA A 117 1.95 -5.76 -5.02
CA ALA A 117 2.11 -4.58 -5.86
C ALA A 117 1.10 -3.53 -5.42
N PHE A 118 1.57 -2.31 -5.14
CA PHE A 118 0.71 -1.18 -4.86
C PHE A 118 1.44 0.09 -5.29
N ASP A 119 1.16 0.50 -6.53
CA ASP A 119 1.96 1.48 -7.26
C ASP A 119 1.13 2.71 -7.63
N PRO A 120 1.01 3.70 -6.72
CA PRO A 120 0.22 4.90 -6.95
C PRO A 120 1.02 6.01 -7.62
N THR A 121 0.36 6.72 -8.52
CA THR A 121 0.74 8.04 -9.03
C THR A 121 -0.24 9.08 -8.51
N ILE A 122 0.30 10.21 -8.03
CA ILE A 122 -0.49 11.38 -7.61
C ILE A 122 -0.14 12.57 -8.52
N SER A 123 -1.16 13.23 -9.05
CA SER A 123 -1.03 14.49 -9.78
C SER A 123 -2.02 15.54 -9.25
N TYR A 124 -1.68 16.83 -9.40
CA TYR A 124 -2.62 17.95 -9.22
C TYR A 124 -3.40 18.21 -10.51
#